data_AF-A0A379IDL8-F1
#
_entry.id   AF-A0A379IDL8-F1
#
_cell.length_a   1.000
_cell.length_b   1.000
_cell.length_c   1.000
_cell.angle_alpha   90.00
_cell.angle_beta   90.00
_cell.angle_gamma   90.00
#
_symmetry.space_group_name_H-M   'P 1'
#
loop_
_entity.id
_entity.type
_entity.pdbx_description
1 polymer ?
#
loop_
_entity_poly.entity_id
_entity_poly.type
_entity_poly.pdbx_seq_one_letter_code
_entity_poly.pdbx_strand_id
1 'polypeptide(L)'
;MPSPYSRGTPCPNEQDSQALQGTWEQIALEDSGIANPPDEHSAPGALTTIEGDQFQVMTLEGEVLLKGRFTLDASTTPKSITWIDAIGADAGKSLPASYTLDDKYFVFIAADEGMPRPTHFNTTPGQTMRTFVRRS
;
A
#
# COMPACT_ATOMS: atom_id res chain seq x y z
N MET A 1 23.98 23.94 26.75
CA MET A 1 22.77 23.09 26.67
C MET A 1 21.79 23.81 25.76
N PRO A 2 21.12 23.18 24.78
CA PRO A 2 20.70 21.77 24.71
C PRO A 2 21.57 20.88 23.80
N SER A 3 21.28 19.58 23.85
CA SER A 3 22.02 18.44 23.30
C SER A 3 22.08 18.42 21.76
N PRO A 4 23.20 18.00 21.14
CA PRO A 4 23.22 17.70 19.71
C PRO A 4 22.40 16.43 19.49
N TYR A 5 21.39 16.54 18.63
CA TYR A 5 20.56 15.44 18.17
C TYR A 5 21.43 14.22 17.85
N SER A 6 21.24 13.16 18.62
CA SER A 6 21.49 11.81 18.15
C SER A 6 20.70 11.66 16.86
N ARG A 7 21.37 11.70 15.70
CA ARG A 7 20.84 11.05 14.50
C ARG A 7 20.90 9.55 14.79
N GLY A 8 19.93 9.10 15.60
CA GLY A 8 19.63 7.68 15.71
C GLY A 8 19.32 7.19 14.30
N THR A 9 19.84 6.02 13.95
CA THR A 9 19.46 5.34 12.73
C THR A 9 17.93 5.39 12.61
N PRO A 10 17.37 5.93 11.50
CA PRO A 10 15.92 5.98 11.34
C PRO A 10 15.38 4.56 11.50
N CYS A 11 14.28 4.42 12.25
CA CYS A 11 13.64 3.13 12.47
C CYS A 11 13.30 2.51 11.10
N PRO A 12 13.29 1.18 10.95
CA PRO A 12 12.94 0.53 9.68
C PRO A 12 11.65 1.08 9.06
N ASN A 13 10.65 1.38 9.90
CA ASN A 13 9.38 1.96 9.47
C ASN A 13 9.55 3.36 8.84
N GLU A 14 10.44 4.20 9.37
CA GLU A 14 10.68 5.54 8.82
C GLU A 14 11.40 5.48 7.47
N GLN A 15 12.30 4.49 7.29
CA GLN A 15 12.99 4.26 6.02
C GLN A 15 12.01 3.80 4.94
N ASP A 16 11.19 2.79 5.24
CA ASP A 16 10.17 2.30 4.32
C ASP A 16 9.10 3.35 4.03
N SER A 17 8.65 4.11 5.04
CA SER A 17 7.70 5.20 4.85
C SER A 17 8.25 6.27 3.91
N GLN A 18 9.52 6.64 4.05
CA GLN A 18 10.20 7.59 3.16
C GLN A 18 10.36 7.04 1.74
N ALA A 19 10.72 5.77 1.60
CA ALA A 19 10.84 5.11 0.30
C ALA A 19 9.49 4.99 -0.41
N LEU A 20 8.41 4.81 0.36
CA LEU A 20 7.04 4.73 -0.15
C LEU A 20 6.49 6.09 -0.59
N GLN A 21 7.09 7.21 -0.20
CA GLN A 21 6.64 8.54 -0.62
C GLN A 21 6.78 8.74 -2.14
N GLY A 22 5.77 9.38 -2.72
CA GLY A 22 5.75 9.76 -4.13
C GLY A 22 4.57 9.17 -4.89
N THR A 23 4.74 9.03 -6.21
CA THR A 23 3.69 8.54 -7.10
C THR A 23 4.03 7.15 -7.62
N TRP A 24 3.05 6.26 -7.55
CA TRP A 24 3.15 4.86 -7.92
C TRP A 24 2.13 4.56 -9.01
N GLU A 25 2.56 3.85 -10.04
CA GLU A 25 1.67 3.38 -11.11
C GLU A 25 1.36 1.90 -10.89
N GLN A 26 0.08 1.55 -10.86
CA GLN A 26 -0.32 0.15 -10.74
C GLN A 26 -0.06 -0.58 -12.06
N ILE A 27 0.78 -1.61 -12.02
CA ILE A 27 1.16 -2.41 -13.21
C ILE A 27 0.55 -3.82 -13.20
N ALA A 28 0.13 -4.31 -12.05
CA ALA A 28 -0.61 -5.58 -11.95
C ALA A 28 -1.55 -5.59 -10.74
N LEU A 29 -2.67 -6.28 -10.90
CA LEU A 29 -3.65 -6.58 -9.85
C LEU A 29 -3.93 -8.09 -9.91
N GLU A 30 -4.06 -8.73 -8.78
CA GLU A 30 -4.55 -10.09 -8.65
C GLU A 30 -5.57 -10.11 -7.51
N ASP A 31 -6.78 -10.60 -7.75
CA ASP A 31 -7.80 -10.73 -6.72
C ASP A 31 -8.28 -12.17 -6.66
N SER A 32 -8.21 -12.80 -5.48
CA SER A 32 -8.76 -14.14 -5.26
C SER A 32 -8.25 -15.20 -6.26
N GLY A 33 -7.01 -15.07 -6.74
CA GLY A 33 -6.39 -15.93 -7.76
C GLY A 33 -6.67 -15.52 -9.22
N ILE A 34 -7.40 -14.42 -9.43
CA ILE A 34 -7.74 -13.88 -10.75
C ILE A 34 -6.81 -12.73 -11.07
N ALA A 35 -5.97 -12.89 -12.09
CA ALA A 35 -5.09 -11.83 -12.57
C ALA A 35 -5.88 -10.79 -13.37
N ASN A 36 -5.71 -9.52 -13.00
CA ASN A 36 -6.32 -8.32 -13.55
C ASN A 36 -7.85 -8.42 -13.72
N PRO A 37 -8.60 -8.65 -12.63
CA PRO A 37 -10.05 -8.51 -12.67
C PRO A 37 -10.44 -7.05 -12.90
N PRO A 38 -11.64 -6.80 -13.45
CA PRO A 38 -12.19 -5.44 -13.50
C PRO A 38 -12.38 -4.91 -12.07
N ASP A 39 -11.68 -3.83 -11.73
CA ASP A 39 -11.70 -3.21 -10.40
C ASP A 39 -11.98 -1.71 -10.52
N GLU A 40 -12.91 -1.23 -9.69
CA GLU A 40 -13.38 0.15 -9.68
C GLU A 40 -12.29 1.13 -9.20
N HIS A 41 -11.29 0.61 -8.48
CA HIS A 41 -10.17 1.36 -7.93
C HIS A 41 -8.88 1.22 -8.76
N SER A 42 -8.95 0.59 -9.94
CA SER A 42 -7.79 0.29 -10.80
C SER A 42 -8.05 0.68 -12.25
N ALA A 43 -8.48 1.93 -12.47
CA ALA A 43 -8.59 2.44 -13.84
C ALA A 43 -7.23 2.32 -14.57
N PRO A 44 -7.22 2.03 -15.88
CA PRO A 44 -5.99 1.94 -16.65
C PRO A 44 -5.21 3.26 -16.56
N GLY A 45 -3.99 3.20 -16.02
CA GLY A 45 -3.14 4.37 -15.77
C GLY A 45 -3.45 5.14 -14.48
N ALA A 46 -4.24 4.56 -13.56
CA ALA A 46 -4.43 5.14 -12.23
C ALA A 46 -3.11 5.26 -11.47
N LEU A 47 -2.96 6.38 -10.77
CA LEU A 47 -1.78 6.73 -10.01
C LEU A 47 -2.10 6.74 -8.52
N THR A 48 -1.32 6.00 -7.75
CA THR A 48 -1.36 6.00 -6.30
C THR A 48 -0.31 6.98 -5.79
N THR A 49 -0.75 8.12 -5.28
CA THR A 49 0.10 9.09 -4.60
C THR A 49 0.10 8.80 -3.11
N ILE A 50 1.30 8.72 -2.52
CA ILE A 50 1.51 8.46 -1.11
C ILE A 50 2.25 9.64 -0.49
N GLU A 51 1.63 10.25 0.51
CA GLU A 51 2.10 11.43 1.23
C GLU A 51 1.91 11.27 2.74
N GLY A 52 3.03 11.20 3.48
CA GLY A 52 3.04 10.87 4.90
C GLY A 52 2.48 9.47 5.15
N ASP A 53 1.43 9.38 5.95
CA ASP A 53 0.63 8.19 6.25
C ASP A 53 -0.63 8.07 5.38
N GLN A 54 -0.80 8.92 4.36
CA GLN A 54 -1.98 8.95 3.50
C GLN A 54 -1.67 8.42 2.10
N PHE A 55 -2.66 7.76 1.52
CA PHE A 55 -2.61 7.33 0.13
C PHE A 55 -3.84 7.83 -0.61
N GLN A 56 -3.66 8.12 -1.89
CA GLN A 56 -4.71 8.58 -2.79
C GLN A 56 -4.52 7.96 -4.16
N VAL A 57 -5.55 7.30 -4.67
CA VAL A 57 -5.59 6.75 -6.03
C VAL A 57 -6.39 7.72 -6.88
N MET A 58 -5.77 8.24 -7.94
CA MET A 58 -6.39 9.15 -8.90
C MET A 58 -6.34 8.59 -10.31
N THR A 59 -7.38 8.83 -11.09
CA THR A 59 -7.36 8.60 -12.54
C THR A 59 -6.46 9.62 -13.23
N LEU A 60 -6.09 9.36 -14.49
CA LEU A 60 -5.41 10.33 -15.34
C LEU A 60 -6.23 11.62 -15.56
N GLU A 61 -7.54 11.56 -15.35
CA GLU A 61 -8.47 12.69 -15.44
C GLU A 61 -8.55 13.51 -14.13
N GLY A 62 -7.87 13.06 -13.08
CA GLY A 62 -7.84 13.74 -11.77
C GLY A 62 -9.00 13.37 -10.84
N GLU A 63 -9.75 12.31 -11.16
CA GLU A 63 -10.81 11.79 -10.31
C GLU A 63 -10.23 10.90 -9.20
N VAL A 64 -10.65 11.12 -7.96
CA VAL A 64 -10.19 10.33 -6.81
C VAL A 64 -11.01 9.05 -6.72
N LEU A 65 -10.39 7.92 -7.08
CA LEU A 65 -11.02 6.59 -6.99
C LEU A 65 -10.98 6.03 -5.58
N LEU A 66 -9.88 6.30 -4.86
CA LEU A 66 -9.67 5.80 -3.50
C LEU A 66 -8.82 6.79 -2.74
N LYS A 67 -9.05 6.93 -1.44
CA LYS A 67 -8.13 7.62 -0.54
C LYS A 67 -8.27 7.06 0.85
N GLY A 68 -7.20 7.12 1.61
CA GLY A 68 -7.19 6.59 2.96
C GLY A 68 -5.89 6.89 3.67
N ARG A 69 -5.71 6.18 4.77
CA ARG A 69 -4.49 6.16 5.56
C ARG A 69 -3.92 4.77 5.63
N PHE A 70 -2.65 4.66 5.94
CA PHE A 70 -2.02 3.38 6.17
C PHE A 70 -1.05 3.45 7.34
N THR A 71 -0.85 2.32 7.96
CA THR A 71 0.19 2.15 8.99
C THR A 71 1.05 0.97 8.58
N LEU A 72 2.36 1.18 8.49
CA LEU A 72 3.31 0.11 8.19
C LEU A 72 4.15 -0.25 9.42
N ASP A 73 4.57 -1.51 9.44
CA ASP A 73 5.49 -2.09 10.39
C ASP A 73 6.53 -2.90 9.62
N ALA A 74 7.73 -2.33 9.48
CA ALA A 74 8.88 -2.96 8.83
C ALA A 74 9.70 -3.81 9.81
N SER A 75 9.29 -3.93 11.07
CA SER A 75 9.94 -4.79 12.06
C SER A 75 9.49 -6.25 11.96
N THR A 76 8.35 -6.52 11.32
CA THR A 76 7.85 -7.87 11.04
C THR A 76 8.42 -8.44 9.74
N THR A 77 8.49 -9.76 9.64
CA THR A 77 8.86 -10.48 8.41
C THR A 77 7.78 -11.51 8.06
N PRO A 78 7.04 -11.35 6.95
CA PRO A 78 7.10 -10.24 5.99
C PRO A 78 6.69 -8.89 6.63
N LYS A 79 7.08 -7.78 5.99
CA LYS A 79 6.73 -6.44 6.46
C LYS A 79 5.21 -6.26 6.40
N SER A 80 4.63 -5.69 7.44
CA SER A 80 3.18 -5.56 7.58
C SER A 80 2.72 -4.16 7.22
N ILE A 81 1.63 -4.02 6.49
CA ILE A 81 0.97 -2.73 6.25
C ILE A 81 -0.52 -2.90 6.50
N THR A 82 -1.17 -1.93 7.12
CA THR A 82 -2.62 -1.94 7.29
C THR A 82 -3.16 -0.74 6.55
N TRP A 83 -4.04 -1.00 5.58
CA TRP A 83 -4.73 0.04 4.83
C TRP A 83 -6.04 0.39 5.53
N ILE A 84 -6.37 1.68 5.57
CA ILE A 84 -7.56 2.22 6.20
C ILE A 84 -8.21 3.17 5.19
N ASP A 85 -9.21 2.67 4.46
CA ASP A 85 -9.90 3.48 3.47
C ASP A 85 -10.68 4.60 4.15
N ALA A 86 -10.63 5.80 3.58
CA ALA A 86 -11.39 6.96 4.04
C ALA A 86 -12.66 7.19 3.22
N ILE A 87 -12.76 6.60 2.04
CA ILE A 87 -13.92 6.64 1.13
C ILE A 87 -14.14 5.28 0.47
N GLY A 88 -15.31 5.07 -0.14
CA GLY A 88 -15.66 3.81 -0.80
C GLY A 88 -16.48 2.87 0.08
N ALA A 89 -16.69 1.64 -0.37
CA ALA A 89 -17.46 0.62 0.35
C ALA A 89 -16.76 0.16 1.64
N ASP A 90 -15.44 0.29 1.69
CA ASP A 90 -14.58 -0.13 2.79
C ASP A 90 -14.15 1.03 3.70
N ALA A 91 -14.79 2.20 3.56
CA ALA A 91 -14.49 3.37 4.38
C ALA A 91 -14.55 3.05 5.88
N GLY A 92 -13.42 3.26 6.58
CA GLY A 92 -13.24 2.99 8.00
C GLY A 92 -12.79 1.58 8.34
N LYS A 93 -12.72 0.66 7.37
CA LYS A 93 -12.22 -0.69 7.59
C LYS A 93 -10.71 -0.71 7.61
N SER A 94 -10.17 -1.65 8.38
CA SER A 94 -8.72 -1.89 8.45
C SER A 94 -8.41 -3.16 7.69
N LEU A 95 -7.78 -3.04 6.52
CA LEU A 95 -7.39 -4.15 5.67
C LEU A 95 -5.97 -4.58 6.03
N PRO A 96 -5.79 -5.74 6.70
CA PRO A 96 -4.47 -6.22 7.06
C PRO A 96 -3.75 -6.73 5.81
N ALA A 97 -2.59 -6.15 5.54
CA ALA A 97 -1.76 -6.48 4.39
C ALA A 97 -0.31 -6.74 4.78
N SER A 98 0.40 -7.39 3.88
CA SER A 98 1.85 -7.54 3.91
C SER A 98 2.42 -6.94 2.64
N TYR A 99 3.61 -6.35 2.73
CA TYR A 99 4.22 -5.67 1.60
C TYR A 99 5.71 -5.98 1.45
N THR A 100 6.16 -5.79 0.22
CA THR A 100 7.56 -5.77 -0.17
C THR A 100 7.78 -4.46 -0.92
N LEU A 101 8.78 -3.71 -0.48
CA LEU A 101 9.15 -2.43 -1.06
C LEU A 101 10.63 -2.50 -1.46
N ASP A 102 10.88 -2.24 -2.73
CA ASP A 102 12.18 -2.09 -3.36
C ASP A 102 12.31 -0.65 -3.92
N ASP A 103 13.49 -0.27 -4.43
CA ASP A 103 13.73 1.06 -5.02
C ASP A 103 12.76 1.45 -6.14
N LYS A 104 12.19 0.46 -6.83
CA LYS A 104 11.31 0.66 -7.99
C LYS A 104 9.94 0.01 -7.87
N TYR A 105 9.82 -1.03 -7.05
CA TYR A 105 8.61 -1.85 -7.01
C TYR A 105 8.03 -1.81 -5.61
N PHE A 106 6.71 -1.63 -5.56
CA PHE A 106 5.94 -1.75 -4.35
C PHE A 106 4.88 -2.82 -4.58
N VAL A 107 4.95 -3.90 -3.83
CA VAL A 107 4.00 -5.01 -3.93
C VAL A 107 3.39 -5.23 -2.58
N PHE A 108 2.07 -5.26 -2.49
CA PHE A 108 1.38 -5.65 -1.27
C PHE A 108 0.29 -6.65 -1.55
N ILE A 109 0.02 -7.49 -0.56
CA ILE A 109 -1.11 -8.39 -0.54
C ILE A 109 -1.95 -8.07 0.70
N ALA A 110 -3.19 -7.68 0.48
CA ALA A 110 -4.19 -7.43 1.50
C ALA A 110 -5.12 -8.64 1.64
N ALA A 111 -5.59 -8.87 2.85
CA ALA A 111 -6.74 -9.73 3.08
C ALA A 111 -7.96 -8.88 3.46
N ASP A 112 -9.14 -9.43 3.20
CA ASP A 112 -10.39 -8.80 3.59
C ASP A 112 -10.49 -8.54 5.09
N GLU A 113 -11.39 -7.64 5.47
CA GLU A 113 -11.68 -7.34 6.87
C GLU A 113 -12.00 -8.62 7.66
N GLY A 114 -11.33 -8.82 8.80
CA GLY A 114 -11.52 -9.99 9.67
C GLY A 114 -10.72 -11.23 9.25
N MET A 115 -10.05 -11.21 8.09
CA MET A 115 -9.16 -12.29 7.67
C MET A 115 -7.75 -12.11 8.26
N PRO A 116 -7.01 -13.21 8.48
CA PRO A 116 -5.64 -13.13 8.93
C PRO A 116 -4.75 -12.45 7.88
N ARG A 117 -3.78 -11.66 8.35
CA ARG A 117 -2.80 -11.01 7.48
C ARG A 117 -2.06 -12.08 6.64
N PRO A 118 -2.00 -11.91 5.30
CA PRO A 118 -1.30 -12.84 4.42
C PRO A 118 0.20 -12.82 4.70
N THR A 119 0.82 -13.99 4.87
CA THR A 119 2.28 -14.12 5.05
C THR A 119 3.00 -14.51 3.77
N HIS A 120 2.24 -14.89 2.73
CA HIS A 120 2.74 -15.28 1.42
C HIS A 120 2.14 -14.38 0.36
N PHE A 121 2.95 -13.94 -0.60
CA PHE A 121 2.52 -13.15 -1.76
C PHE A 121 1.90 -14.08 -2.81
N ASN A 122 0.78 -14.69 -2.46
CA ASN A 122 0.00 -15.54 -3.34
C ASN A 122 -1.47 -15.35 -2.98
N THR A 123 -2.27 -14.83 -3.90
CA THR A 123 -3.68 -14.60 -3.58
C THR A 123 -4.42 -15.92 -3.40
N THR A 124 -5.25 -15.94 -2.37
CA THR A 124 -6.27 -16.96 -2.12
C THR A 124 -7.63 -16.25 -2.05
N PRO A 125 -8.77 -16.96 -2.04
CA PRO A 125 -10.07 -16.31 -1.97
C PRO A 125 -10.17 -15.36 -0.77
N GLY A 126 -10.53 -14.10 -1.04
CA GLY A 126 -10.58 -13.02 -0.04
C GLY A 126 -9.23 -12.34 0.22
N GLN A 127 -8.31 -12.42 -0.75
CA GLN A 127 -7.04 -11.72 -0.75
C GLN A 127 -6.81 -11.03 -2.09
N THR A 128 -6.27 -9.82 -2.01
CA THR A 128 -5.98 -8.97 -3.16
C THR A 128 -4.51 -8.60 -3.14
N MET A 129 -3.79 -8.90 -4.20
CA MET A 129 -2.40 -8.53 -4.39
C MET A 129 -2.28 -7.46 -5.47
N ARG A 130 -1.52 -6.41 -5.19
CA ARG A 130 -1.30 -5.30 -6.11
C ARG A 130 0.19 -5.03 -6.25
N THR A 131 0.60 -4.79 -7.48
CA THR A 131 1.98 -4.48 -7.86
C THR A 131 2.02 -3.10 -8.49
N PHE A 132 2.88 -2.26 -7.93
CA PHE A 132 3.10 -0.89 -8.38
C PHE A 132 4.55 -0.69 -8.76
N VAL A 133 4.77 0.21 -9.73
CA VAL A 133 6.09 0.70 -10.10
C VAL A 133 6.20 2.18 -9.76
N ARG A 134 7.36 2.59 -9.25
CA ARG A 134 7.63 3.98 -8.92
C ARG A 134 7.69 4.82 -10.20
N ARG A 135 6.88 5.87 -10.26
CA ARG A 135 6.94 6.84 -11.36
C ARG A 135 8.12 7.79 -11.10
N SER A 136 9.11 7.74 -11.99
CA SER A 136 10.35 8.55 -11.89
C SER A 136 10.13 10.01 -12.28
#